data_AF-A0AAU6J1A4-F1
#
_entry.id   AF-A0AAU6J1A4-F1
#
_cell.length_a   1.000
_cell.length_b   1.000
_cell.length_c   1.000
_cell.angle_alpha   90.00
_cell.angle_beta   90.00
_cell.angle_gamma   90.00
#
_symmetry.space_group_name_H-M   'P 1'
#
loop_
_entity.id
_entity.type
_entity.pdbx_description
1 polymer ?
#
loop_
_entity_poly.entity_id
_entity_poly.type
_entity_poly.pdbx_seq_one_letter_code
_entity_poly.pdbx_strand_id
1 'polypeptide(L)'
;MGTPAPSSGTIDVKPSTLHQVAGGFAGEQTPFDKAAKNLIKELKEYPDAGGYGTAPQAFAASYLKAGNRYLEVWARSVVSIGGAAVGFATTANNYSKAEAANDASGKTKPQIQAPPVVIDKAPDYGSVPDLKWGDDDGGDDFIRSLLECIPDVVWHLIRPLLEHAFRWGKVAEVYPYPQQHYLNSLSQSWADMTKALSWAEGNLTGQMYGITQQSNSEWHDAMRQFCSSLWGTTAWGKTTATYEWKHDSAANQKPSHPVMSVLFDTAMKISDLLREFAEAAVYVNGEVWDIYFDAVKKAVGDIDLSDGVDLKDLKEGAKGVGRFLKGLAKGGAELSVEITLNIDTAALNRVVEEYNRRVNALVPQLNALMDALDEAHRSAPTYAAEEARAESFGARSLNDFKQEHKYTKDADEKNHFYAIDLANAEGLYGGHSVDKHVGKTDEQLAQRLRDQQLVRPDGSVRPEAASSFTNMASAQRFTQDTLDDIDNAGKIERWLDRLERAPTANERSTLTLDKPFTEVTGRTVTRGSYDNDGLAAKGADTHGVNVVLRYKRGLEPPFIVLTSMPTA
;
A
#
# COMPACT_ATOMS: atom_id res chain seq x y z
N MET A 1 18.11 0.47 -8.08
CA MET A 1 18.41 1.71 -8.83
C MET A 1 19.45 2.51 -8.05
N GLY A 2 20.44 3.09 -8.73
CA GLY A 2 21.56 3.80 -8.10
C GLY A 2 21.15 5.20 -7.65
N THR A 3 21.52 5.57 -6.43
CA THR A 3 21.38 6.91 -5.88
C THR A 3 22.14 7.91 -6.75
N PRO A 4 21.52 9.03 -7.19
CA PRO A 4 22.23 10.07 -7.91
C PRO A 4 23.33 10.69 -7.02
N ALA A 5 24.45 11.08 -7.64
CA ALA A 5 25.58 11.65 -6.92
C ALA A 5 25.23 12.98 -6.23
N PRO A 6 25.77 13.26 -5.02
CA PRO A 6 25.48 14.48 -4.27
C PRO A 6 25.99 15.73 -5.02
N SER A 7 25.10 16.69 -5.27
CA SER A 7 25.49 18.01 -5.81
C SER A 7 26.17 18.83 -4.70
N SER A 8 27.39 19.31 -4.95
CA SER A 8 28.27 20.00 -4.00
C SER A 8 27.97 21.49 -3.79
N GLY A 9 26.71 21.92 -3.82
CA GLY A 9 26.30 23.29 -3.49
C GLY A 9 25.73 23.35 -2.07
N THR A 10 25.83 24.49 -1.39
CA THR A 10 25.00 24.77 -0.20
C THR A 10 23.57 24.99 -0.70
N ILE A 11 22.64 24.12 -0.33
CA ILE A 11 21.21 24.31 -0.64
C ILE A 11 20.66 25.35 0.35
N ASP A 12 20.29 26.52 -0.19
CA ASP A 12 19.57 27.57 0.54
C ASP A 12 18.06 27.32 0.36
N VAL A 13 17.44 26.64 1.33
CA VAL A 13 16.01 26.32 1.28
C VAL A 13 15.21 27.58 1.64
N LYS A 14 14.29 27.96 0.75
CA LYS A 14 13.40 29.11 0.92
C LYS A 14 11.95 28.66 1.01
N PRO A 15 11.04 29.51 1.53
CA PRO A 15 9.60 29.24 1.46
C PRO A 15 9.11 28.91 0.04
N SER A 16 9.65 29.58 -0.99
CA SER A 16 9.34 29.26 -2.39
C SER A 16 9.77 27.85 -2.80
N THR A 17 10.89 27.37 -2.28
CA THR A 17 11.39 26.00 -2.53
C THR A 17 10.45 24.97 -1.88
N LEU A 18 9.98 25.22 -0.66
CA LEU A 18 9.01 24.35 -0.01
C LEU A 18 7.64 24.36 -0.72
N HIS A 19 7.18 25.51 -1.23
CA HIS A 19 5.97 25.55 -2.06
C HIS A 19 6.14 24.74 -3.36
N GLN A 20 7.32 24.75 -3.98
CA GLN A 20 7.61 23.91 -5.13
C GLN A 20 7.55 22.42 -4.78
N VAL A 21 8.15 22.01 -3.66
CA VAL A 21 8.09 20.62 -3.16
C VAL A 21 6.65 20.23 -2.84
N ALA A 22 5.87 21.10 -2.19
CA ALA A 22 4.45 20.89 -1.92
C ALA A 22 3.65 20.64 -3.23
N GLY A 23 3.89 21.46 -4.26
CA GLY A 23 3.30 21.28 -5.57
C GLY A 23 3.73 19.97 -6.25
N GLY A 24 4.99 19.56 -6.07
CA GLY A 24 5.49 18.28 -6.55
C GLY A 24 4.78 17.09 -5.91
N PHE A 25 4.67 17.06 -4.57
CA PHE A 25 3.94 16.01 -3.86
C PHE A 25 2.46 15.94 -4.28
N ALA A 26 1.77 17.09 -4.34
CA ALA A 26 0.38 17.13 -4.81
C ALA A 26 0.24 16.66 -6.27
N GLY A 27 1.21 17.02 -7.11
CA GLY A 27 1.28 16.60 -8.51
C GLY A 27 1.42 15.09 -8.68
N GLU A 28 2.12 14.40 -7.78
CA GLU A 28 2.27 12.93 -7.81
C GLU A 28 1.08 12.19 -7.19
N GLN A 29 0.32 12.82 -6.28
CA GLN A 29 -0.85 12.19 -5.65
C GLN A 29 -1.93 11.83 -6.68
N THR A 30 -2.18 12.71 -7.65
CA THR A 30 -3.20 12.52 -8.68
C THR A 30 -2.95 11.30 -9.60
N PRO A 31 -1.77 11.17 -10.27
CA PRO A 31 -1.48 9.99 -11.07
C PRO A 31 -1.43 8.71 -10.22
N PHE A 32 -1.02 8.79 -8.95
CA PHE A 32 -1.02 7.65 -8.03
C PHE A 32 -2.44 7.15 -7.71
N ASP A 33 -3.37 8.04 -7.37
CA ASP A 33 -4.80 7.70 -7.20
C ASP A 33 -5.42 7.17 -8.50
N LYS A 34 -5.09 7.81 -9.63
CA LYS A 34 -5.61 7.41 -10.95
C LYS A 34 -5.17 5.99 -11.34
N ALA A 35 -3.99 5.54 -10.93
CA ALA A 35 -3.52 4.18 -11.23
C ALA A 35 -4.47 3.11 -10.67
N ALA A 36 -4.92 3.23 -9.41
CA ALA A 36 -5.87 2.30 -8.81
C ALA A 36 -7.25 2.37 -9.49
N LYS A 37 -7.71 3.56 -9.89
CA LYS A 37 -8.95 3.72 -10.67
C LYS A 37 -8.88 3.04 -12.03
N ASN A 38 -7.73 3.18 -12.71
CA ASN A 38 -7.48 2.52 -13.99
C ASN A 38 -7.44 1.00 -13.83
N LEU A 39 -6.74 0.50 -12.80
CA LEU A 39 -6.74 -0.94 -12.47
C LEU A 39 -8.16 -1.46 -12.32
N ILE A 40 -8.99 -0.84 -11.48
CA ILE A 40 -10.38 -1.30 -11.29
C ILE A 40 -11.17 -1.26 -12.60
N LYS A 41 -10.96 -0.24 -13.44
CA LYS A 41 -11.60 -0.16 -14.75
C LYS A 41 -11.19 -1.33 -15.65
N GLU A 42 -9.89 -1.61 -15.73
CA GLU A 42 -9.34 -2.70 -16.55
C GLU A 42 -9.77 -4.07 -16.04
N LEU A 43 -9.77 -4.28 -14.72
CA LEU A 43 -10.23 -5.53 -14.13
C LEU A 43 -11.72 -5.80 -14.43
N LYS A 44 -12.55 -4.74 -14.45
CA LYS A 44 -13.97 -4.82 -14.77
C LYS A 44 -14.28 -5.10 -16.26
N GLU A 45 -13.29 -5.07 -17.14
CA GLU A 45 -13.48 -5.51 -18.53
C GLU A 45 -13.72 -7.03 -18.61
N TYR A 46 -13.22 -7.79 -17.62
CA TYR A 46 -13.34 -9.25 -17.60
C TYR A 46 -13.77 -9.77 -16.22
N PRO A 47 -14.99 -9.47 -15.77
CA PRO A 47 -15.45 -9.81 -14.42
C PRO A 47 -15.54 -11.33 -14.19
N ASP A 48 -15.80 -12.12 -15.23
CA ASP A 48 -16.14 -13.56 -15.14
C ASP A 48 -15.03 -14.49 -15.65
N ALA A 49 -13.78 -14.02 -15.65
CA ALA A 49 -12.66 -14.72 -16.32
C ALA A 49 -12.30 -16.09 -15.73
N GLY A 50 -12.68 -16.37 -14.48
CA GLY A 50 -12.27 -17.56 -13.73
C GLY A 50 -13.02 -18.85 -14.07
N GLY A 51 -14.16 -18.78 -14.76
CA GLY A 51 -14.94 -19.96 -15.12
C GLY A 51 -15.71 -20.60 -13.95
N TYR A 52 -16.41 -21.69 -14.23
CA TYR A 52 -17.27 -22.39 -13.27
C TYR A 52 -16.52 -23.47 -12.48
N GLY A 53 -17.03 -23.79 -11.29
CA GLY A 53 -16.54 -24.90 -10.46
C GLY A 53 -15.94 -24.47 -9.12
N THR A 54 -15.74 -25.44 -8.23
CA THR A 54 -15.34 -25.17 -6.84
C THR A 54 -13.92 -24.63 -6.71
N ALA A 55 -12.97 -25.08 -7.55
CA ALA A 55 -11.59 -24.61 -7.49
C ALA A 55 -11.46 -23.15 -7.99
N PRO A 56 -12.04 -22.76 -9.14
CA PRO A 56 -12.15 -21.35 -9.54
C PRO A 56 -12.82 -20.46 -8.51
N GLN A 57 -13.93 -20.90 -7.90
CA GLN A 57 -14.62 -20.12 -6.86
C GLN A 57 -13.75 -19.91 -5.62
N ALA A 58 -12.99 -20.92 -5.20
CA ALA A 58 -12.03 -20.78 -4.10
C ALA A 58 -10.91 -19.81 -4.44
N PHE A 59 -10.40 -19.84 -5.68
CA PHE A 59 -9.43 -18.86 -6.17
C PHE A 59 -10.01 -17.45 -6.18
N ALA A 60 -11.20 -17.25 -6.75
CA ALA A 60 -11.88 -15.96 -6.83
C ALA A 60 -12.11 -15.35 -5.44
N ALA A 61 -12.53 -16.15 -4.45
CA ALA A 61 -12.71 -15.69 -3.08
C ALA A 61 -11.40 -15.20 -2.43
N SER A 62 -10.30 -15.94 -2.61
CA SER A 62 -8.98 -15.53 -2.12
C SER A 62 -8.42 -14.32 -2.88
N TYR A 63 -8.67 -14.24 -4.18
CA TYR A 63 -8.30 -13.10 -5.03
C TYR A 63 -9.02 -11.83 -4.59
N LEU A 64 -10.34 -11.92 -4.36
CA LEU A 64 -11.16 -10.82 -3.86
C LEU A 64 -10.63 -10.29 -2.52
N LYS A 65 -10.30 -11.20 -1.60
CA LYS A 65 -9.76 -10.86 -0.28
C LYS A 65 -8.44 -10.09 -0.39
N ALA A 66 -7.46 -10.63 -1.13
CA ALA A 66 -6.15 -10.01 -1.29
C ALA A 66 -6.22 -8.70 -2.09
N GLY A 67 -6.96 -8.70 -3.20
CA GLY A 67 -7.13 -7.54 -4.07
C GLY A 67 -7.82 -6.36 -3.38
N ASN A 68 -8.85 -6.61 -2.58
CA ASN A 68 -9.52 -5.54 -1.83
C ASN A 68 -8.62 -4.95 -0.74
N ARG A 69 -7.90 -5.80 0.02
CA ARG A 69 -6.94 -5.28 1.00
C ARG A 69 -5.81 -4.50 0.33
N TYR A 70 -5.33 -4.93 -0.84
CA TYR A 70 -4.38 -4.18 -1.64
C TYR A 70 -4.88 -2.76 -1.96
N LEU A 71 -6.13 -2.63 -2.42
CA LEU A 71 -6.74 -1.33 -2.74
C LEU A 71 -6.89 -0.44 -1.51
N GLU A 72 -7.22 -1.01 -0.34
CA GLU A 72 -7.29 -0.27 0.92
C GLU A 72 -5.91 0.27 1.33
N VAL A 73 -4.84 -0.53 1.18
CA VAL A 73 -3.45 -0.09 1.43
C VAL A 73 -3.04 1.02 0.47
N TRP A 74 -3.36 0.88 -0.82
CA TRP A 74 -3.12 1.91 -1.82
C TRP A 74 -3.85 3.21 -1.49
N ALA A 75 -5.14 3.14 -1.13
CA ALA A 75 -5.95 4.30 -0.76
C ALA A 75 -5.40 5.06 0.45
N ARG A 76 -4.89 4.35 1.47
CA ARG A 76 -4.20 4.96 2.61
C ARG A 76 -2.86 5.60 2.23
N SER A 77 -2.18 5.05 1.24
CA SER A 77 -0.92 5.60 0.73
C SER A 77 -1.13 6.87 -0.11
N VAL A 78 -2.32 7.05 -0.72
CA VAL A 78 -2.68 8.31 -1.39
C VAL A 78 -2.73 9.46 -0.39
N VAL A 79 -3.35 9.28 0.78
CA VAL A 79 -3.51 10.39 1.74
C VAL A 79 -2.21 10.80 2.41
N SER A 80 -1.25 9.89 2.56
CA SER A 80 0.07 10.20 3.11
C SER A 80 0.82 11.22 2.23
N ILE A 81 0.77 11.05 0.90
CA ILE A 81 1.32 12.00 -0.08
C ILE A 81 0.66 13.37 0.03
N GLY A 82 -0.67 13.40 0.20
CA GLY A 82 -1.44 14.65 0.36
C GLY A 82 -1.10 15.39 1.64
N GLY A 83 -0.94 14.66 2.76
CA GLY A 83 -0.51 15.22 4.03
C GLY A 83 0.84 15.89 3.92
N ALA A 84 1.82 15.21 3.31
CA ALA A 84 3.15 15.77 3.07
C ALA A 84 3.11 17.06 2.23
N ALA A 85 2.32 17.08 1.15
CA ALA A 85 2.15 18.27 0.31
C ALA A 85 1.65 19.48 1.11
N VAL A 86 0.62 19.28 1.94
CA VAL A 86 0.06 20.35 2.76
C VAL A 86 1.03 20.77 3.88
N GLY A 87 1.71 19.83 4.53
CA GLY A 87 2.69 20.13 5.57
C GLY A 87 3.82 21.04 5.08
N PHE A 88 4.37 20.78 3.89
CA PHE A 88 5.38 21.68 3.30
C PHE A 88 4.85 23.08 2.99
N ALA A 89 3.63 23.18 2.44
CA ALA A 89 3.02 24.48 2.16
C ALA A 89 2.70 25.26 3.45
N THR A 90 2.19 24.57 4.48
CA THR A 90 1.92 25.14 5.81
C THR A 90 3.18 25.69 6.43
N THR A 91 4.28 24.94 6.41
CA THR A 91 5.57 25.40 6.93
C THR A 91 6.11 26.61 6.16
N ALA A 92 6.04 26.61 4.83
CA ALA A 92 6.47 27.74 4.01
C ALA A 92 5.71 29.04 4.38
N ASN A 93 4.39 28.92 4.56
CA ASN A 93 3.52 30.02 4.94
C ASN A 93 3.84 30.52 6.36
N ASN A 94 4.02 29.61 7.32
CA ASN A 94 4.32 29.95 8.70
C ASN A 94 5.67 30.66 8.82
N TYR A 95 6.71 30.12 8.16
CA TYR A 95 8.02 30.75 8.12
C TYR A 95 7.96 32.15 7.51
N SER A 96 7.27 32.33 6.38
CA SER A 96 7.13 33.63 5.72
C SER A 96 6.42 34.66 6.61
N LYS A 97 5.43 34.23 7.41
CA LYS A 97 4.77 35.08 8.40
C LYS A 97 5.71 35.46 9.53
N ALA A 98 6.45 34.49 10.08
CA ALA A 98 7.39 34.72 11.17
C ALA A 98 8.54 35.64 10.75
N GLU A 99 9.07 35.48 9.52
CA GLU A 99 10.09 36.37 8.95
C GLU A 99 9.57 37.80 8.82
N ALA A 100 8.36 37.98 8.24
CA ALA A 100 7.75 39.30 8.10
C ALA A 100 7.47 39.97 9.45
N ALA A 101 7.03 39.21 10.46
CA ALA A 101 6.77 39.73 11.80
C ALA A 101 8.04 40.14 12.55
N ASN A 102 9.17 39.50 12.26
CA ASN A 102 10.47 39.78 12.86
C ASN A 102 11.26 40.88 12.12
N ASP A 103 10.76 41.39 10.98
CA ASP A 103 11.37 42.52 10.29
C ASP A 103 11.10 43.85 11.01
N ALA A 104 12.12 44.36 11.70
CA ALA A 104 12.06 45.65 12.38
C ALA A 104 11.77 46.85 11.45
N SER A 105 11.99 46.71 10.14
CA SER A 105 11.69 47.76 9.16
C SER A 105 10.22 47.77 8.71
N GLY A 106 9.47 46.70 8.97
CA GLY A 106 8.07 46.52 8.56
C GLY A 106 7.86 46.49 7.04
N LYS A 107 8.92 46.26 6.26
CA LYS A 107 8.88 46.27 4.79
C LYS A 107 8.67 44.88 4.21
N THR A 108 9.13 43.85 4.92
CA THR A 108 8.95 42.45 4.53
C THR A 108 7.47 42.10 4.62
N LYS A 109 6.91 41.64 3.49
CA LYS A 109 5.54 41.11 3.41
C LYS A 109 5.59 39.60 3.31
N PRO A 110 4.76 38.88 4.07
CA PRO A 110 4.75 37.43 4.03
C PRO A 110 4.33 36.96 2.64
N GLN A 111 5.14 36.10 2.05
CA GLN A 111 4.79 35.40 0.81
C GLN A 111 3.97 34.16 1.19
N ILE A 112 2.67 34.20 0.96
CA ILE A 112 1.76 33.11 1.33
C ILE A 112 1.13 32.56 0.06
N GLN A 113 1.07 31.24 -0.04
CA GLN A 113 0.30 30.54 -1.07
C GLN A 113 -0.72 29.62 -0.41
N ALA A 114 -1.90 29.49 -0.99
CA ALA A 114 -2.87 28.51 -0.52
C ALA A 114 -2.22 27.10 -0.60
N PRO A 115 -2.38 26.25 0.42
CA PRO A 115 -1.98 24.84 0.31
C PRO A 115 -2.61 24.19 -0.93
N PRO A 116 -1.91 23.24 -1.57
CA PRO A 116 -2.45 22.55 -2.74
C PRO A 116 -3.74 21.79 -2.37
N VAL A 117 -4.65 21.69 -3.33
CA VAL A 117 -5.83 20.82 -3.20
C VAL A 117 -5.35 19.37 -3.32
N VAL A 118 -5.66 18.57 -2.31
CA VAL A 118 -5.20 17.18 -2.19
C VAL A 118 -6.35 16.26 -1.78
N ILE A 119 -6.13 14.97 -1.93
CA ILE A 119 -6.97 13.92 -1.36
C ILE A 119 -6.52 13.71 0.10
N ASP A 120 -7.36 14.12 1.06
CA ASP A 120 -7.11 14.03 2.50
C ASP A 120 -7.81 12.84 3.18
N LYS A 121 -8.76 12.22 2.47
CA LYS A 121 -9.47 11.01 2.87
C LYS A 121 -9.19 9.87 1.92
N ALA A 122 -8.95 8.68 2.46
CA ALA A 122 -8.67 7.49 1.67
C ALA A 122 -9.78 7.28 0.61
N PRO A 123 -9.44 7.23 -0.69
CA PRO A 123 -10.41 6.96 -1.73
C PRO A 123 -11.11 5.62 -1.53
N ASP A 124 -12.39 5.57 -1.87
CA ASP A 124 -13.10 4.32 -2.03
C ASP A 124 -13.06 3.91 -3.50
N TYR A 125 -12.23 2.92 -3.82
CA TYR A 125 -12.12 2.37 -5.16
C TYR A 125 -13.19 1.30 -5.47
N GLY A 126 -13.95 0.88 -4.45
CA GLY A 126 -14.79 -0.32 -4.50
C GLY A 126 -13.97 -1.60 -4.46
N SER A 127 -14.55 -2.67 -5.00
CA SER A 127 -13.96 -4.01 -4.99
C SER A 127 -13.34 -4.38 -6.33
N VAL A 128 -12.30 -5.21 -6.31
CA VAL A 128 -11.90 -5.98 -7.50
C VAL A 128 -13.07 -6.89 -7.92
N PRO A 129 -13.21 -7.23 -9.22
CA PRO A 129 -14.26 -8.13 -9.67
C PRO A 129 -14.14 -9.50 -9.00
N ASP A 130 -15.30 -10.12 -8.74
CA ASP A 130 -15.38 -11.50 -8.31
C ASP A 130 -15.24 -12.39 -9.56
N LEU A 131 -14.06 -12.97 -9.77
CA LEU A 131 -13.72 -13.71 -10.99
C LEU A 131 -14.55 -14.98 -11.23
N LYS A 132 -15.53 -15.28 -10.38
CA LYS A 132 -16.45 -16.40 -10.57
C LYS A 132 -17.28 -16.20 -11.85
N TRP A 133 -17.68 -17.30 -12.45
CA TRP A 133 -18.62 -17.28 -13.56
C TRP A 133 -20.07 -17.02 -13.11
N GLY A 134 -20.79 -16.13 -13.80
CA GLY A 134 -22.25 -15.98 -13.68
C GLY A 134 -22.82 -14.55 -13.66
N ASP A 135 -22.00 -13.50 -13.87
CA ASP A 135 -22.40 -12.10 -13.92
C ASP A 135 -22.39 -11.49 -15.35
N ASP A 136 -21.70 -12.09 -16.35
CA ASP A 136 -21.75 -11.70 -17.78
C ASP A 136 -21.55 -12.91 -18.74
N ASP A 137 -22.45 -13.07 -19.73
CA ASP A 137 -22.69 -14.30 -20.52
C ASP A 137 -21.64 -14.56 -21.64
N GLY A 138 -20.34 -14.40 -21.36
CA GLY A 138 -19.23 -14.53 -22.33
C GLY A 138 -18.83 -15.95 -22.74
N GLY A 139 -19.75 -16.93 -22.72
CA GLY A 139 -19.46 -18.36 -22.91
C GLY A 139 -19.10 -18.81 -24.35
N ASP A 140 -19.20 -17.93 -25.34
CA ASP A 140 -19.14 -18.31 -26.76
C ASP A 140 -17.75 -18.20 -27.43
N ASP A 141 -16.77 -17.55 -26.79
CA ASP A 141 -15.48 -17.23 -27.45
C ASP A 141 -14.53 -18.44 -27.60
N PHE A 142 -14.55 -19.41 -26.68
CA PHE A 142 -13.76 -20.65 -26.82
C PHE A 142 -14.30 -21.51 -27.97
N ILE A 143 -15.62 -21.68 -28.02
CA ILE A 143 -16.27 -22.40 -29.12
C ILE A 143 -15.90 -21.71 -30.43
N ARG A 144 -15.93 -20.35 -30.48
CA ARG A 144 -15.53 -19.51 -31.63
C ARG A 144 -14.07 -19.64 -32.06
N SER A 145 -13.11 -19.61 -31.15
CA SER A 145 -11.67 -19.77 -31.46
C SER A 145 -11.38 -21.17 -32.04
N LEU A 146 -12.10 -22.18 -31.55
CA LEU A 146 -12.10 -23.52 -32.14
C LEU A 146 -12.74 -23.60 -33.54
N LEU A 147 -13.57 -22.64 -33.94
CA LEU A 147 -14.27 -22.64 -35.23
C LEU A 147 -13.36 -22.33 -36.42
N GLU A 148 -12.20 -21.68 -36.23
CA GLU A 148 -11.37 -21.23 -37.35
C GLU A 148 -10.63 -22.38 -38.07
N CYS A 149 -10.48 -23.54 -37.42
CA CYS A 149 -9.69 -24.67 -37.96
C CYS A 149 -10.53 -25.83 -38.51
N ILE A 150 -11.87 -25.75 -38.49
CA ILE A 150 -12.76 -26.88 -38.86
C ILE A 150 -13.65 -26.49 -40.05
N PRO A 151 -13.69 -27.28 -41.14
CA PRO A 151 -14.62 -27.05 -42.26
C PRO A 151 -16.10 -27.12 -41.83
N ASP A 152 -16.94 -26.22 -42.36
CA ASP A 152 -18.37 -26.05 -42.01
C ASP A 152 -19.21 -27.34 -41.98
N VAL A 153 -18.91 -28.30 -42.86
CA VAL A 153 -19.62 -29.60 -42.92
C VAL A 153 -19.37 -30.46 -41.68
N VAL A 154 -18.16 -30.43 -41.13
CA VAL A 154 -17.79 -31.18 -39.91
C VAL A 154 -18.38 -30.49 -38.68
N TRP A 155 -18.47 -29.16 -38.72
CA TRP A 155 -19.06 -28.35 -37.66
C TRP A 155 -20.56 -28.65 -37.42
N HIS A 156 -21.37 -28.71 -38.47
CA HIS A 156 -22.80 -29.03 -38.34
C HIS A 156 -23.08 -30.39 -37.67
N LEU A 157 -22.09 -31.30 -37.66
CA LEU A 157 -22.17 -32.62 -37.04
C LEU A 157 -21.70 -32.62 -35.58
N ILE A 158 -20.64 -31.88 -35.29
CA ILE A 158 -20.00 -31.88 -33.97
C ILE A 158 -20.68 -30.90 -33.01
N ARG A 159 -21.29 -29.80 -33.50
CA ARG A 159 -21.95 -28.79 -32.65
C ARG A 159 -23.01 -29.36 -31.69
N PRO A 160 -23.99 -30.18 -32.13
CA PRO A 160 -24.98 -30.75 -31.21
C PRO A 160 -24.34 -31.70 -30.18
N LEU A 161 -23.24 -32.35 -30.56
CA LEU A 161 -22.46 -33.20 -29.66
C LEU A 161 -21.68 -32.37 -28.65
N LEU A 162 -21.09 -31.22 -29.02
CA LEU A 162 -20.40 -30.32 -28.08
C LEU A 162 -21.36 -29.77 -27.02
N GLU A 163 -22.57 -29.39 -27.43
CA GLU A 163 -23.64 -28.94 -26.52
C GLU A 163 -24.07 -30.04 -25.52
N HIS A 164 -23.93 -31.32 -25.89
CA HIS A 164 -24.18 -32.47 -25.02
C HIS A 164 -22.94 -32.96 -24.27
N ALA A 165 -21.74 -32.83 -24.85
CA ALA A 165 -20.41 -33.22 -24.39
C ALA A 165 -20.00 -32.48 -23.13
N PHE A 166 -20.31 -31.18 -23.04
CA PHE A 166 -20.12 -30.41 -21.80
C PHE A 166 -20.96 -30.96 -20.62
N ARG A 167 -21.80 -31.99 -20.83
CA ARG A 167 -22.50 -32.75 -19.77
C ARG A 167 -21.86 -34.12 -19.43
N TRP A 168 -20.69 -34.46 -19.98
CA TRP A 168 -20.04 -35.76 -19.83
C TRP A 168 -18.92 -35.75 -18.80
N GLY A 169 -18.94 -36.73 -17.88
CA GLY A 169 -17.96 -36.83 -16.80
C GLY A 169 -17.90 -35.57 -15.94
N LYS A 170 -16.74 -35.30 -15.36
CA LYS A 170 -16.49 -34.13 -14.52
C LYS A 170 -16.35 -32.82 -15.31
N VAL A 171 -16.34 -32.87 -16.65
CA VAL A 171 -16.25 -31.65 -17.48
C VAL A 171 -17.42 -30.71 -17.22
N ALA A 172 -18.61 -31.27 -16.94
CA ALA A 172 -19.79 -30.50 -16.54
C ALA A 172 -19.63 -29.73 -15.23
N GLU A 173 -18.69 -30.15 -14.37
CA GLU A 173 -18.44 -29.51 -13.07
C GLU A 173 -17.61 -28.23 -13.20
N VAL A 174 -16.95 -28.02 -14.35
CA VAL A 174 -16.03 -26.90 -14.60
C VAL A 174 -16.38 -26.12 -15.88
N TYR A 175 -17.52 -26.42 -16.50
CA TYR A 175 -18.02 -25.69 -17.67
C TYR A 175 -19.03 -24.60 -17.24
N PRO A 176 -18.95 -23.39 -17.81
CA PRO A 176 -17.97 -22.96 -18.81
C PRO A 176 -16.57 -22.75 -18.24
N TYR A 177 -15.59 -22.99 -19.11
CA TYR A 177 -14.18 -22.93 -18.76
C TYR A 177 -13.70 -21.50 -18.52
N PRO A 178 -12.64 -21.32 -17.70
CA PRO A 178 -11.94 -20.03 -17.60
C PRO A 178 -11.45 -19.52 -18.97
N GLN A 179 -11.45 -18.20 -19.13
CA GLN A 179 -11.02 -17.51 -20.35
C GLN A 179 -9.55 -17.08 -20.23
N GLN A 180 -8.65 -17.84 -20.87
CA GLN A 180 -7.19 -17.64 -20.75
C GLN A 180 -6.73 -16.23 -21.17
N HIS A 181 -7.32 -15.64 -22.21
CA HIS A 181 -6.93 -14.32 -22.70
C HIS A 181 -7.32 -13.23 -21.72
N TYR A 182 -8.48 -13.40 -21.08
CA TYR A 182 -8.97 -12.48 -20.06
C TYR A 182 -8.09 -12.55 -18.81
N LEU A 183 -7.80 -13.76 -18.31
CA LEU A 183 -6.88 -13.96 -17.18
C LEU A 183 -5.48 -13.37 -17.44
N ASN A 184 -4.95 -13.52 -18.66
CA ASN A 184 -3.69 -12.89 -19.06
C ASN A 184 -3.77 -11.35 -19.10
N SER A 185 -4.86 -10.77 -19.60
CA SER A 185 -5.06 -9.31 -19.55
C SER A 185 -5.14 -8.82 -18.10
N LEU A 186 -5.86 -9.52 -17.22
CA LEU A 186 -5.93 -9.18 -15.79
C LEU A 186 -4.53 -9.27 -15.13
N SER A 187 -3.76 -10.31 -15.47
CA SER A 187 -2.36 -10.44 -15.02
C SER A 187 -1.53 -9.21 -15.42
N GLN A 188 -1.62 -8.77 -16.67
CA GLN A 188 -0.89 -7.59 -17.15
C GLN A 188 -1.30 -6.31 -16.41
N SER A 189 -2.59 -6.08 -16.17
CA SER A 189 -3.09 -4.93 -15.40
C SER A 189 -2.54 -4.90 -13.97
N TRP A 190 -2.45 -6.06 -13.31
CA TRP A 190 -1.80 -6.15 -12.00
C TRP A 190 -0.31 -5.85 -12.07
N ALA A 191 0.41 -6.38 -13.06
CA ALA A 191 1.84 -6.09 -13.24
C ALA A 191 2.10 -4.60 -13.49
N ASP A 192 1.21 -3.90 -14.20
CA ASP A 192 1.37 -2.48 -14.51
C ASP A 192 1.29 -1.56 -13.29
N MET A 193 0.67 -2.00 -12.19
CA MET A 193 0.66 -1.27 -10.92
C MET A 193 2.07 -1.04 -10.35
N THR A 194 3.01 -1.95 -10.63
CA THR A 194 4.40 -1.82 -10.19
C THR A 194 5.10 -0.60 -10.79
N LYS A 195 4.71 -0.19 -12.00
CA LYS A 195 5.24 0.99 -12.69
C LYS A 195 4.77 2.27 -11.99
N ALA A 196 3.48 2.35 -11.67
CA ALA A 196 2.90 3.48 -10.96
C ALA A 196 3.54 3.67 -9.57
N LEU A 197 3.76 2.58 -8.82
CA LEU A 197 4.48 2.61 -7.54
C LEU A 197 5.90 3.16 -7.71
N SER A 198 6.65 2.63 -8.68
CA SER A 198 8.05 2.99 -8.90
C SER A 198 8.21 4.44 -9.33
N TRP A 199 7.30 4.95 -10.16
CA TRP A 199 7.31 6.35 -10.57
C TRP A 199 6.99 7.30 -9.43
N ALA A 200 5.93 7.02 -8.66
CA ALA A 200 5.57 7.84 -7.51
C ALA A 200 6.71 7.88 -6.48
N GLU A 201 7.28 6.74 -6.12
CA GLU A 201 8.41 6.69 -5.17
C GLU A 201 9.62 7.48 -5.69
N GLY A 202 10.03 7.27 -6.93
CA GLY A 202 11.19 7.97 -7.50
C GLY A 202 11.00 9.49 -7.57
N ASN A 203 9.81 9.95 -7.96
CA ASN A 203 9.50 11.37 -8.07
C ASN A 203 9.44 12.04 -6.68
N LEU A 204 8.77 11.42 -5.71
CA LEU A 204 8.63 11.94 -4.35
C LEU A 204 9.99 12.00 -3.63
N THR A 205 10.79 10.95 -3.72
CA THR A 205 12.17 10.96 -3.21
C THR A 205 13.00 12.04 -3.93
N GLY A 206 12.80 12.22 -5.25
CA GLY A 206 13.39 13.30 -6.04
C GLY A 206 13.09 14.71 -5.53
N GLN A 207 11.85 14.98 -5.12
CA GLN A 207 11.46 16.26 -4.51
C GLN A 207 12.24 16.52 -3.21
N MET A 208 12.38 15.49 -2.38
CA MET A 208 13.11 15.60 -1.11
C MET A 208 14.60 15.85 -1.31
N TYR A 209 15.22 15.25 -2.34
CA TYR A 209 16.61 15.56 -2.71
C TYR A 209 16.80 17.05 -3.04
N GLY A 210 15.80 17.70 -3.63
CA GLY A 210 15.87 19.13 -3.98
C GLY A 210 15.97 20.07 -2.77
N ILE A 211 15.59 19.60 -1.58
CA ILE A 211 15.65 20.35 -0.31
C ILE A 211 16.52 19.65 0.74
N THR A 212 17.52 18.86 0.32
CA THR A 212 18.38 18.11 1.24
C THR A 212 19.85 18.29 0.94
N GLN A 213 20.61 18.89 1.87
CA GLN A 213 22.06 18.92 1.79
C GLN A 213 22.66 17.54 2.11
N GLN A 214 22.93 16.74 1.08
CA GLN A 214 23.41 15.36 1.25
C GLN A 214 24.77 15.24 1.96
N SER A 215 25.59 16.31 1.94
CA SER A 215 26.86 16.36 2.67
C SER A 215 26.69 16.59 4.18
N ASN A 216 25.49 16.99 4.63
CA ASN A 216 25.14 17.07 6.05
C ASN A 216 24.49 15.74 6.46
N SER A 217 25.15 14.97 7.31
CA SER A 217 24.69 13.64 7.70
C SER A 217 23.34 13.66 8.43
N GLU A 218 23.11 14.65 9.30
CA GLU A 218 21.83 14.77 10.03
C GLU A 218 20.68 15.07 9.08
N TRP A 219 20.89 16.01 8.16
CA TRP A 219 19.88 16.37 7.16
C TRP A 219 19.61 15.19 6.21
N HIS A 220 20.65 14.52 5.75
CA HIS A 220 20.50 13.36 4.88
C HIS A 220 19.81 12.19 5.58
N ASP A 221 20.15 11.89 6.84
CA ASP A 221 19.45 10.89 7.65
C ASP A 221 17.96 11.25 7.84
N ALA A 222 17.65 12.50 8.14
CA ALA A 222 16.28 12.97 8.29
C ALA A 222 15.48 12.84 6.97
N MET A 223 16.12 13.08 5.82
CA MET A 223 15.48 12.88 4.52
C MET A 223 15.18 11.41 4.28
N ARG A 224 16.14 10.52 4.55
CA ARG A 224 15.95 9.06 4.43
C ARG A 224 14.82 8.58 5.33
N GLN A 225 14.79 9.05 6.57
CA GLN A 225 13.72 8.78 7.51
C GLN A 225 12.38 9.27 6.96
N PHE A 226 12.28 10.53 6.51
CA PHE A 226 11.06 11.11 5.97
C PHE A 226 10.52 10.30 4.77
N CYS A 227 11.35 10.06 3.75
CA CYS A 227 10.97 9.27 2.57
C CYS A 227 10.51 7.86 2.95
N SER A 228 11.21 7.21 3.91
CA SER A 228 10.79 5.90 4.38
C SER A 228 9.47 5.93 5.17
N SER A 229 9.24 7.00 5.93
CA SER A 229 8.05 7.14 6.79
C SER A 229 6.79 7.33 5.96
N LEU A 230 6.89 7.99 4.81
CA LEU A 230 5.83 8.10 3.80
C LEU A 230 5.32 6.71 3.36
N TRP A 231 6.21 5.71 3.38
CA TRP A 231 5.95 4.32 3.03
C TRP A 231 5.82 3.41 4.25
N GLY A 232 5.43 3.98 5.40
CA GLY A 232 4.96 3.23 6.57
C GLY A 232 6.04 2.81 7.57
N THR A 233 7.27 3.32 7.47
CA THR A 233 8.23 3.09 8.55
C THR A 233 7.93 3.93 9.80
N THR A 234 8.34 3.45 10.96
CA THR A 234 8.15 4.11 12.25
C THR A 234 9.38 3.97 13.15
N ALA A 235 9.50 4.82 14.17
CA ALA A 235 10.59 4.75 15.14
C ALA A 235 10.55 3.49 16.04
N TRP A 236 9.42 2.78 16.10
CA TRP A 236 9.28 1.52 16.83
C TRP A 236 9.24 0.29 15.93
N GLY A 237 9.17 0.46 14.61
CA GLY A 237 8.99 -0.63 13.68
C GLY A 237 10.05 -1.71 13.82
N LYS A 238 9.62 -2.95 13.62
CA LYS A 238 10.45 -4.16 13.65
C LYS A 238 10.23 -4.97 12.39
N THR A 239 11.17 -5.83 12.03
CA THR A 239 10.97 -6.78 10.94
C THR A 239 9.75 -7.68 11.21
N THR A 240 8.75 -7.61 10.35
CA THR A 240 7.49 -8.38 10.46
C THR A 240 7.03 -8.76 9.06
N ALA A 241 6.52 -9.99 8.89
CA ALA A 241 6.13 -10.54 7.59
C ALA A 241 7.24 -10.42 6.52
N THR A 242 8.51 -10.55 6.93
CA THR A 242 9.73 -10.40 6.11
C THR A 242 10.09 -8.97 5.66
N TYR A 243 9.27 -7.96 5.98
CA TYR A 243 9.54 -6.55 5.66
C TYR A 243 10.11 -5.79 6.85
N GLU A 244 10.97 -4.80 6.58
CA GLU A 244 11.59 -3.94 7.59
C GLU A 244 10.74 -2.67 7.83
N TRP A 245 10.11 -2.58 9.00
CA TRP A 245 9.19 -1.48 9.32
C TRP A 245 9.84 -0.33 10.09
N LYS A 246 11.12 -0.46 10.44
CA LYS A 246 11.87 0.62 11.10
C LYS A 246 12.24 1.71 10.11
N HIS A 247 12.31 2.95 10.60
CA HIS A 247 12.86 4.07 9.83
C HIS A 247 14.21 3.75 9.20
N ASP A 248 14.35 4.22 7.97
CA ASP A 248 15.59 4.14 7.23
C ASP A 248 16.60 5.21 7.69
N SER A 249 17.88 5.01 7.37
CA SER A 249 18.95 5.99 7.60
C SER A 249 19.97 5.95 6.47
N ALA A 250 20.84 6.95 6.37
CA ALA A 250 21.90 7.02 5.37
C ALA A 250 22.97 5.92 5.57
N ALA A 251 22.99 5.24 6.72
CA ALA A 251 23.86 4.09 6.96
C ALA A 251 23.36 2.82 6.23
N ASN A 252 22.09 2.75 5.85
CA ASN A 252 21.52 1.60 5.18
C ASN A 252 21.82 1.64 3.68
N GLN A 253 22.33 0.52 3.14
CA GLN A 253 22.63 0.41 1.71
C GLN A 253 21.37 0.34 0.83
N LYS A 254 20.25 -0.16 1.39
CA LYS A 254 18.97 -0.29 0.69
C LYS A 254 17.92 0.50 1.47
N PRO A 255 17.20 1.43 0.82
CA PRO A 255 16.07 2.12 1.46
C PRO A 255 15.00 1.12 1.90
N SER A 256 14.42 1.37 3.08
CA SER A 256 13.31 0.58 3.60
C SER A 256 11.98 1.28 3.35
N HIS A 257 11.23 0.87 2.33
CA HIS A 257 9.91 1.42 1.98
C HIS A 257 8.83 0.33 2.05
N PRO A 258 8.46 -0.16 3.25
CA PRO A 258 7.78 -1.44 3.42
C PRO A 258 6.37 -1.47 2.81
N VAL A 259 5.56 -0.41 2.91
CA VAL A 259 4.23 -0.37 2.27
C VAL A 259 4.36 -0.47 0.75
N MET A 260 5.32 0.25 0.16
CA MET A 260 5.60 0.18 -1.27
C MET A 260 6.04 -1.23 -1.68
N SER A 261 6.96 -1.84 -0.93
CA SER A 261 7.43 -3.21 -1.20
C SER A 261 6.29 -4.23 -1.12
N VAL A 262 5.43 -4.15 -0.10
CA VAL A 262 4.25 -5.03 0.02
C VAL A 262 3.31 -4.86 -1.16
N LEU A 263 2.99 -3.63 -1.57
CA LEU A 263 2.16 -3.38 -2.75
C LEU A 263 2.83 -3.93 -4.03
N PHE A 264 4.12 -3.67 -4.23
CA PHE A 264 4.86 -4.15 -5.39
C PHE A 264 4.84 -5.69 -5.47
N ASP A 265 5.23 -6.36 -4.40
CA ASP A 265 5.32 -7.82 -4.32
C ASP A 265 3.94 -8.47 -4.46
N THR A 266 2.91 -7.88 -3.86
CA THR A 266 1.52 -8.35 -3.98
C THR A 266 1.04 -8.25 -5.42
N ALA A 267 1.23 -7.11 -6.08
CA ALA A 267 0.78 -6.92 -7.46
C ALA A 267 1.47 -7.90 -8.42
N MET A 268 2.78 -8.09 -8.26
CA MET A 268 3.54 -9.10 -9.01
C MET A 268 3.03 -10.51 -8.74
N LYS A 269 2.80 -10.86 -7.46
CA LYS A 269 2.36 -12.21 -7.11
C LYS A 269 0.94 -12.50 -7.59
N ILE A 270 0.01 -11.54 -7.50
CA ILE A 270 -1.34 -11.70 -8.07
C ILE A 270 -1.26 -11.86 -9.59
N SER A 271 -0.44 -11.05 -10.26
CA SER A 271 -0.19 -11.19 -11.70
C SER A 271 0.31 -12.60 -12.07
N ASP A 272 1.33 -13.09 -11.36
CA ASP A 272 1.88 -14.43 -11.63
C ASP A 272 0.84 -15.52 -11.40
N LEU A 273 0.04 -15.43 -10.34
CA LEU A 273 -1.01 -16.41 -10.04
C LEU A 273 -2.16 -16.38 -11.05
N LEU A 274 -2.53 -15.21 -11.58
CA LEU A 274 -3.50 -15.10 -12.67
C LEU A 274 -2.97 -15.72 -13.97
N ARG A 275 -1.67 -15.56 -14.25
CA ARG A 275 -1.01 -16.20 -15.39
C ARG A 275 -0.92 -17.72 -15.23
N GLU A 276 -0.55 -18.22 -14.05
CA GLU A 276 -0.59 -19.67 -13.74
C GLU A 276 -2.02 -20.23 -13.86
N PHE A 277 -3.04 -19.44 -13.49
CA PHE A 277 -4.44 -19.81 -13.71
C PHE A 277 -4.79 -19.83 -15.20
N ALA A 278 -4.33 -18.86 -15.99
CA ALA A 278 -4.50 -18.86 -17.44
C ALA A 278 -3.83 -20.09 -18.09
N GLU A 279 -2.66 -20.51 -17.62
CA GLU A 279 -2.00 -21.74 -18.10
C GLU A 279 -2.79 -23.01 -17.74
N ALA A 280 -3.42 -23.05 -16.56
CA ALA A 280 -4.34 -24.13 -16.20
C ALA A 280 -5.60 -24.11 -17.08
N ALA A 281 -6.08 -22.93 -17.48
CA ALA A 281 -7.17 -22.76 -18.43
C ALA A 281 -6.79 -23.30 -19.82
N VAL A 282 -5.61 -22.95 -20.34
CA VAL A 282 -5.09 -23.50 -21.61
C VAL A 282 -5.08 -25.03 -21.57
N TYR A 283 -4.58 -25.59 -20.45
CA TYR A 283 -4.48 -27.04 -20.27
C TYR A 283 -5.84 -27.75 -20.32
N VAL A 284 -6.83 -27.31 -19.53
CA VAL A 284 -8.15 -27.96 -19.51
C VAL A 284 -8.87 -27.82 -20.85
N ASN A 285 -8.77 -26.66 -21.50
CA ASN A 285 -9.36 -26.42 -22.81
C ASN A 285 -8.73 -27.33 -23.89
N GLY A 286 -7.40 -27.40 -23.95
CA GLY A 286 -6.67 -28.18 -24.95
C GLY A 286 -6.86 -29.69 -24.80
N GLU A 287 -6.66 -30.22 -23.59
CA GLU A 287 -6.73 -31.67 -23.35
C GLU A 287 -8.16 -32.22 -23.50
N VAL A 288 -9.16 -31.46 -23.07
CA VAL A 288 -10.56 -31.87 -23.29
C VAL A 288 -10.87 -31.88 -24.79
N TRP A 289 -10.41 -30.86 -25.53
CA TRP A 289 -10.56 -30.83 -26.98
C TRP A 289 -9.90 -32.02 -27.67
N ASP A 290 -8.67 -32.37 -27.30
CA ASP A 290 -7.94 -33.49 -27.88
C ASP A 290 -8.68 -34.82 -27.65
N ILE A 291 -9.22 -35.05 -26.44
CA ILE A 291 -10.01 -36.24 -26.13
C ILE A 291 -11.29 -36.29 -26.97
N TYR A 292 -11.98 -35.17 -27.14
CA TYR A 292 -13.17 -35.10 -28.00
C TYR A 292 -12.82 -35.36 -29.47
N PHE A 293 -11.75 -34.76 -29.97
CA PHE A 293 -11.34 -34.88 -31.36
C PHE A 293 -10.85 -36.30 -31.68
N ASP A 294 -10.17 -36.97 -30.75
CA ASP A 294 -9.80 -38.37 -30.89
C ASP A 294 -11.02 -39.31 -30.90
N ALA A 295 -12.06 -39.03 -30.11
CA ALA A 295 -13.32 -39.77 -30.16
C ALA A 295 -14.02 -39.60 -31.53
N VAL A 296 -14.01 -38.38 -32.08
CA VAL A 296 -14.50 -38.09 -33.44
C VAL A 296 -13.69 -38.88 -34.48
N LYS A 297 -12.36 -38.82 -34.47
CA LYS A 297 -11.50 -39.59 -35.38
C LYS A 297 -11.82 -41.09 -35.33
N LYS A 298 -12.00 -41.67 -34.15
CA LYS A 298 -12.31 -43.10 -33.99
C LYS A 298 -13.69 -43.48 -34.55
N ALA A 299 -14.71 -42.66 -34.33
CA ALA A 299 -16.05 -42.91 -34.85
C ALA A 299 -16.14 -42.74 -36.38
N VAL A 300 -15.35 -41.82 -36.92
CA VAL A 300 -15.37 -41.46 -38.34
C VAL A 300 -14.37 -42.29 -39.18
N GLY A 301 -13.37 -42.90 -38.54
CA GLY A 301 -12.21 -43.55 -39.17
C GLY A 301 -11.11 -42.53 -39.52
N ASP A 302 -9.88 -42.99 -39.76
CA ASP A 302 -8.72 -42.13 -40.10
C ASP A 302 -9.02 -41.26 -41.33
N ILE A 303 -9.47 -40.03 -41.10
CA ILE A 303 -9.57 -38.97 -42.10
C ILE A 303 -8.43 -37.99 -41.79
N ASP A 304 -7.49 -37.87 -42.72
CA ASP A 304 -6.47 -36.82 -42.67
C ASP A 304 -7.14 -35.49 -43.04
N LEU A 305 -7.22 -34.58 -42.06
CA LEU A 305 -7.86 -33.28 -42.18
C LEU A 305 -6.83 -32.13 -42.23
N SER A 306 -5.54 -32.46 -42.28
CA SER A 306 -4.44 -31.49 -42.14
C SER A 306 -4.25 -30.55 -43.35
N ASP A 307 -4.76 -30.92 -44.53
CA ASP A 307 -4.54 -30.17 -45.79
C ASP A 307 -5.76 -29.38 -46.31
N GLY A 308 -6.81 -29.22 -45.50
CA GLY A 308 -8.06 -28.62 -45.97
C GLY A 308 -8.77 -29.56 -46.94
N VAL A 309 -10.08 -29.71 -46.77
CA VAL A 309 -10.85 -30.71 -47.54
C VAL A 309 -10.97 -30.25 -48.99
N ASP A 310 -10.02 -30.62 -49.84
CA ASP A 310 -10.22 -30.57 -51.29
C ASP A 310 -11.14 -31.72 -51.66
N LEU A 311 -12.43 -31.41 -51.81
CA LEU A 311 -13.54 -32.30 -52.18
C LEU A 311 -13.31 -33.07 -53.51
N LYS A 312 -12.18 -32.85 -54.19
CA LYS A 312 -11.76 -33.58 -55.39
C LYS A 312 -11.04 -34.91 -55.08
N ASP A 313 -10.37 -35.04 -53.93
CA ASP A 313 -9.81 -36.33 -53.48
C ASP A 313 -10.86 -37.28 -52.87
N LEU A 314 -12.09 -36.78 -52.74
CA LEU A 314 -13.27 -37.52 -52.26
C LEU A 314 -13.67 -38.71 -53.14
N LYS A 315 -13.07 -38.87 -54.32
CA LYS A 315 -13.32 -40.03 -55.22
C LYS A 315 -12.31 -41.16 -55.07
N GLU A 316 -11.13 -40.96 -54.48
CA GLU A 316 -10.09 -41.99 -54.43
C GLU A 316 -9.65 -42.39 -53.00
N GLY A 317 -10.01 -41.64 -51.96
CA GLY A 317 -9.81 -42.00 -50.54
C GLY A 317 -10.79 -43.05 -49.99
N ALA A 318 -10.57 -44.33 -50.33
CA ALA A 318 -11.50 -45.43 -50.05
C ALA A 318 -11.35 -46.05 -48.63
N LYS A 319 -12.20 -45.63 -47.68
CA LYS A 319 -12.99 -46.45 -46.70
C LYS A 319 -13.51 -45.63 -45.51
N GLY A 320 -12.75 -44.64 -45.03
CA GLY A 320 -13.14 -43.78 -43.89
C GLY A 320 -14.24 -42.78 -44.24
N VAL A 321 -14.03 -41.98 -45.29
CA VAL A 321 -14.98 -40.96 -45.78
C VAL A 321 -16.33 -41.57 -46.21
N GLY A 322 -16.31 -42.77 -46.79
CA GLY A 322 -17.52 -43.48 -47.19
C GLY A 322 -18.37 -43.98 -46.02
N ARG A 323 -17.77 -44.19 -44.85
CA ARG A 323 -18.47 -44.58 -43.60
C ARG A 323 -19.08 -43.35 -42.94
N PHE A 324 -18.34 -42.25 -42.92
CA PHE A 324 -18.82 -40.93 -42.48
C PHE A 324 -20.07 -40.47 -43.25
N LEU A 325 -20.00 -40.47 -44.59
CA LEU A 325 -21.11 -40.07 -45.46
C LEU A 325 -22.30 -41.04 -45.36
N LYS A 326 -22.08 -42.33 -45.08
CA LYS A 326 -23.16 -43.31 -44.81
C LYS A 326 -23.83 -43.10 -43.46
N GLY A 327 -23.07 -42.77 -42.41
CA GLY A 327 -23.61 -42.42 -41.08
C GLY A 327 -24.44 -41.14 -41.14
N LEU A 328 -23.96 -40.16 -41.90
CA LEU A 328 -24.68 -38.93 -42.25
C LEU A 328 -26.01 -39.19 -42.95
N ALA A 329 -26.03 -40.10 -43.93
CA ALA A 329 -27.23 -40.45 -44.69
C ALA A 329 -28.22 -41.33 -43.91
N LYS A 330 -27.78 -42.03 -42.85
CA LYS A 330 -28.63 -42.90 -42.01
C LYS A 330 -29.22 -42.22 -40.77
N GLY A 331 -28.87 -40.95 -40.54
CA GLY A 331 -29.43 -40.10 -39.48
C GLY A 331 -28.36 -39.73 -38.46
N GLY A 332 -28.19 -38.43 -38.21
CA GLY A 332 -27.16 -37.89 -37.30
C GLY A 332 -27.16 -38.49 -35.89
N ALA A 333 -28.24 -39.17 -35.48
CA ALA A 333 -28.32 -39.94 -34.24
C ALA A 333 -27.30 -41.10 -34.16
N GLU A 334 -27.09 -41.88 -35.22
CA GLU A 334 -26.18 -43.05 -35.18
C GLU A 334 -24.71 -42.63 -35.01
N LEU A 335 -24.27 -41.59 -35.75
CA LEU A 335 -22.93 -41.04 -35.63
C LEU A 335 -22.70 -40.41 -34.25
N SER A 336 -23.71 -39.73 -33.70
CA SER A 336 -23.63 -39.13 -32.36
C SER A 336 -23.46 -40.17 -31.26
N VAL A 337 -24.17 -41.31 -31.36
CA VAL A 337 -24.02 -42.45 -30.44
C VAL A 337 -22.63 -43.06 -30.55
N GLU A 338 -22.09 -43.22 -31.76
CA GLU A 338 -20.76 -43.81 -31.96
C GLU A 338 -19.63 -42.92 -31.43
N ILE A 339 -19.71 -41.59 -31.62
CA ILE A 339 -18.76 -40.64 -31.01
C ILE A 339 -18.84 -40.72 -29.49
N THR A 340 -20.06 -40.69 -28.94
CA THR A 340 -20.33 -40.83 -27.52
C THR A 340 -19.70 -42.09 -26.92
N LEU A 341 -19.82 -43.25 -27.59
CA LEU A 341 -19.25 -44.51 -27.12
C LEU A 341 -17.72 -44.54 -27.13
N ASN A 342 -17.08 -43.66 -27.91
CA ASN A 342 -15.63 -43.56 -28.02
C ASN A 342 -14.99 -42.48 -27.13
N ILE A 343 -15.80 -41.68 -26.40
CA ILE A 343 -15.28 -40.69 -25.45
C ILE A 343 -14.66 -41.40 -24.25
N ASP A 344 -13.37 -41.15 -24.01
CA ASP A 344 -12.69 -41.61 -22.79
C ASP A 344 -13.09 -40.74 -21.59
N THR A 345 -14.19 -41.11 -20.94
CA THR A 345 -14.70 -40.41 -19.75
C THR A 345 -13.69 -40.45 -18.59
N ALA A 346 -12.88 -41.50 -18.47
CA ALA A 346 -11.85 -41.58 -17.43
C ALA A 346 -10.71 -40.60 -17.70
N ALA A 347 -10.31 -40.41 -18.96
CA ALA A 347 -9.37 -39.36 -19.34
C ALA A 347 -9.95 -37.96 -19.06
N LEU A 348 -11.20 -37.68 -19.44
CA LEU A 348 -11.84 -36.40 -19.14
C LEU A 348 -11.87 -36.09 -17.64
N ASN A 349 -12.22 -37.08 -16.81
CA ASN A 349 -12.22 -36.92 -15.35
C ASN A 349 -10.82 -36.61 -14.80
N ARG A 350 -9.77 -37.26 -15.32
CA ARG A 350 -8.38 -36.99 -14.93
C ARG A 350 -7.92 -35.58 -15.30
N VAL A 351 -8.30 -35.09 -16.48
CA VAL A 351 -8.00 -33.71 -16.92
C VAL A 351 -8.63 -32.71 -15.97
N VAL A 352 -9.90 -32.89 -15.61
CA VAL A 352 -10.60 -32.00 -14.67
C VAL A 352 -10.02 -32.08 -13.25
N GLU A 353 -9.66 -33.27 -12.78
CA GLU A 353 -8.98 -33.44 -11.50
C GLU A 353 -7.63 -32.74 -11.45
N GLU A 354 -6.84 -32.84 -12.52
CA GLU A 354 -5.55 -32.16 -12.65
C GLU A 354 -5.71 -30.64 -12.74
N TYR A 355 -6.67 -30.14 -13.52
CA TYR A 355 -7.03 -28.72 -13.56
C TYR A 355 -7.40 -28.19 -12.16
N ASN A 356 -8.34 -28.85 -11.48
CA ASN A 356 -8.75 -28.48 -10.13
C ASN A 356 -7.57 -28.53 -9.15
N ARG A 357 -6.67 -29.53 -9.27
CA ARG A 357 -5.46 -29.62 -8.44
C ARG A 357 -4.54 -28.41 -8.66
N ARG A 358 -4.32 -27.99 -9.91
CA ARG A 358 -3.50 -26.82 -10.25
C ARG A 358 -4.10 -25.54 -9.67
N VAL A 359 -5.38 -25.28 -9.92
CA VAL A 359 -6.06 -24.06 -9.44
C VAL A 359 -6.12 -24.01 -7.91
N ASN A 360 -6.45 -25.13 -7.25
CA ASN A 360 -6.47 -25.19 -5.79
C ASN A 360 -5.10 -24.94 -5.14
N ALA A 361 -3.99 -25.25 -5.84
CA ALA A 361 -2.64 -24.98 -5.34
C ALA A 361 -2.29 -23.47 -5.34
N LEU A 362 -3.05 -22.64 -6.08
CA LEU A 362 -2.85 -21.19 -6.13
C LEU A 362 -3.51 -20.47 -4.94
N VAL A 363 -4.63 -21.00 -4.45
CA VAL A 363 -5.43 -20.45 -3.33
C VAL A 363 -4.59 -20.14 -2.08
N PRO A 364 -3.79 -21.08 -1.51
CA PRO A 364 -2.98 -20.78 -0.34
C PRO A 364 -1.92 -19.70 -0.60
N GLN A 365 -1.45 -19.55 -1.84
CA GLN A 365 -0.47 -18.51 -2.21
C GLN A 365 -1.10 -17.11 -2.20
N LEU A 366 -2.35 -16.97 -2.65
CA LEU A 366 -3.10 -15.71 -2.48
C LEU A 366 -3.35 -15.39 -1.01
N ASN A 367 -3.76 -16.39 -0.22
CA ASN A 367 -4.02 -16.19 1.21
C ASN A 367 -2.76 -15.80 1.99
N ALA A 368 -1.58 -16.27 1.57
CA ALA A 368 -0.31 -15.92 2.19
C ALA A 368 0.07 -14.43 2.05
N LEU A 369 -0.55 -13.70 1.12
CA LEU A 369 -0.34 -12.25 0.95
C LEU A 369 -0.95 -11.44 2.10
N MET A 370 -1.94 -12.00 2.81
CA MET A 370 -2.76 -11.24 3.75
C MET A 370 -1.99 -10.71 4.95
N ASP A 371 -1.03 -11.46 5.50
CA ASP A 371 -0.30 -11.01 6.69
C ASP A 371 0.49 -9.73 6.42
N ALA A 372 1.17 -9.68 5.26
CA ALA A 372 1.94 -8.51 4.83
C ALA A 372 1.01 -7.33 4.48
N LEU A 373 -0.09 -7.61 3.77
CA LEU A 373 -1.11 -6.63 3.40
C LEU A 373 -1.83 -6.02 4.62
N ASP A 374 -2.13 -6.82 5.64
CA ASP A 374 -2.74 -6.37 6.88
C ASP A 374 -1.77 -5.51 7.70
N GLU A 375 -0.48 -5.87 7.72
CA GLU A 375 0.56 -5.06 8.35
C GLU A 375 0.74 -3.73 7.62
N ALA A 376 0.80 -3.74 6.28
CA ALA A 376 0.86 -2.52 5.46
C ALA A 376 -0.36 -1.62 5.68
N HIS A 377 -1.55 -2.19 5.80
CA HIS A 377 -2.78 -1.44 6.05
C HIS A 377 -2.74 -0.71 7.40
N ARG A 378 -2.21 -1.35 8.45
CA ARG A 378 -2.01 -0.72 9.77
C ARG A 378 -0.90 0.35 9.74
N SER A 379 0.21 0.05 9.07
CA SER A 379 1.40 0.90 9.05
C SER A 379 1.29 2.10 8.13
N ALA A 380 0.41 2.06 7.13
CA ALA A 380 0.22 3.16 6.19
C ALA A 380 -0.05 4.48 6.95
N PRO A 381 0.74 5.55 6.71
CA PRO A 381 0.59 6.79 7.45
C PRO A 381 -0.77 7.44 7.25
N THR A 382 -1.22 8.16 8.27
CA THR A 382 -2.39 9.03 8.12
C THR A 382 -1.99 10.35 7.46
N TYR A 383 -2.97 11.07 6.91
CA TYR A 383 -2.80 12.44 6.43
C TYR A 383 -2.15 13.33 7.50
N ALA A 384 -2.70 13.36 8.72
CA ALA A 384 -2.23 14.23 9.80
C ALA A 384 -0.82 13.88 10.28
N ALA A 385 -0.44 12.60 10.24
CA ALA A 385 0.92 12.18 10.61
C ALA A 385 1.95 12.66 9.58
N GLU A 386 1.66 12.54 8.27
CA GLU A 386 2.57 13.04 7.23
C GLU A 386 2.59 14.55 7.11
N GLU A 387 1.46 15.22 7.32
CA GLU A 387 1.44 16.68 7.43
C GLU A 387 2.41 17.15 8.53
N ALA A 388 2.33 16.55 9.72
CA ALA A 388 3.19 16.91 10.84
C ALA A 388 4.68 16.58 10.57
N ARG A 389 4.97 15.44 9.96
CA ARG A 389 6.35 15.05 9.58
C ARG A 389 6.92 15.97 8.51
N ALA A 390 6.13 16.36 7.51
CA ALA A 390 6.55 17.32 6.48
C ALA A 390 6.71 18.73 7.06
N GLU A 391 5.84 19.12 7.99
CA GLU A 391 6.01 20.38 8.72
C GLU A 391 7.37 20.43 9.42
N SER A 392 7.70 19.35 10.13
CA SER A 392 8.96 19.18 10.88
C SER A 392 10.19 19.19 9.97
N PHE A 393 10.20 18.35 8.92
CA PHE A 393 11.32 18.30 7.99
C PHE A 393 11.50 19.64 7.25
N GLY A 394 10.41 20.26 6.81
CA GLY A 394 10.43 21.55 6.14
C GLY A 394 10.98 22.65 7.05
N ALA A 395 10.59 22.66 8.33
CA ALA A 395 11.02 23.67 9.28
C ALA A 395 12.52 23.55 9.57
N ARG A 396 13.00 22.32 9.82
CA ARG A 396 14.43 22.03 9.98
C ARG A 396 15.23 22.38 8.71
N SER A 397 14.68 22.11 7.52
CA SER A 397 15.31 22.45 6.23
C SER A 397 15.47 23.96 6.04
N LEU A 398 14.45 24.76 6.37
CA LEU A 398 14.50 26.23 6.32
C LEU A 398 15.48 26.84 7.33
N ASN A 399 15.91 26.06 8.32
CA ASN A 399 16.95 26.45 9.27
C ASN A 399 18.30 25.77 8.99
N ASP A 400 18.51 25.22 7.80
CA ASP A 400 19.73 24.49 7.38
C ASP A 400 20.12 23.35 8.34
N PHE A 401 19.15 22.78 9.06
CA PHE A 401 19.36 21.80 10.12
C PHE A 401 20.31 22.28 11.23
N LYS A 402 20.43 23.60 11.47
CA LYS A 402 21.20 24.16 12.58
C LYS A 402 20.69 23.63 13.93
N GLN A 403 21.62 23.46 14.86
CA GLN A 403 21.32 22.98 16.21
C GLN A 403 20.94 24.15 17.13
N GLU A 404 19.82 24.78 16.82
CA GLU A 404 19.29 25.93 17.57
C GLU A 404 17.77 25.89 17.62
N HIS A 405 17.19 26.65 18.55
CA HIS A 405 15.76 26.94 18.49
C HIS A 405 15.50 27.95 17.39
N LYS A 406 14.51 27.64 16.55
CA LYS A 406 13.95 28.60 15.62
C LYS A 406 12.44 28.58 15.78
N TYR A 407 11.88 29.67 16.28
CA TYR A 407 10.45 29.83 16.35
C TYR A 407 9.93 30.30 14.99
N THR A 408 9.14 29.47 14.31
CA THR A 408 8.64 29.76 12.95
C THR A 408 7.12 29.89 12.88
N LYS A 409 6.44 29.93 14.03
CA LYS A 409 4.98 30.12 14.14
C LYS A 409 4.60 31.48 14.76
N ASP A 410 3.43 31.97 14.39
CA ASP A 410 2.54 32.96 15.03
C ASP A 410 3.03 34.29 15.64
N ALA A 411 4.28 34.73 15.47
CA ALA A 411 4.78 36.04 15.96
C ALA A 411 4.59 36.30 17.48
N ASP A 412 4.16 35.27 18.21
CA ASP A 412 3.77 35.30 19.62
C ASP A 412 4.88 34.82 20.56
N GLU A 413 6.08 34.59 20.01
CA GLU A 413 7.27 34.12 20.72
C GLU A 413 7.51 34.90 22.03
N LYS A 414 7.26 36.21 22.01
CA LYS A 414 7.46 37.12 23.16
C LYS A 414 6.44 36.98 24.28
N ASN A 415 5.31 36.30 24.04
CA ASN A 415 4.24 36.12 25.00
C ASN A 415 4.30 34.77 25.74
N HIS A 416 5.33 33.96 25.47
CA HIS A 416 5.56 32.68 26.14
C HIS A 416 6.67 32.81 27.19
N PHE A 417 6.60 32.03 28.28
CA PHE A 417 7.73 31.94 29.22
C PHE A 417 8.93 31.27 28.55
N TYR A 418 8.66 30.22 27.78
CA TYR A 418 9.64 29.45 27.02
C TYR A 418 9.02 29.08 25.67
N ALA A 419 9.23 29.91 24.65
CA ALA A 419 8.70 29.67 23.31
C ALA A 419 9.39 28.46 22.66
N ILE A 420 8.60 27.49 22.20
CA ILE A 420 9.09 26.32 21.47
C ILE A 420 8.26 26.10 20.21
N ASP A 421 8.93 25.92 19.09
CA ASP A 421 8.31 25.40 17.86
C ASP A 421 8.57 23.89 17.79
N LEU A 422 7.49 23.11 17.96
CA LEU A 422 7.55 21.67 18.07
C LEU A 422 7.98 21.00 16.76
N ALA A 423 7.68 21.62 15.60
CA ALA A 423 8.15 21.11 14.29
C ALA A 423 9.67 21.25 14.18
N ASN A 424 10.22 22.40 14.59
CA ASN A 424 11.67 22.62 14.64
C ASN A 424 12.37 21.82 15.75
N ALA A 425 11.65 21.38 16.78
CA ALA A 425 12.20 20.54 17.84
C ALA A 425 12.35 19.06 17.44
N GLU A 426 11.67 18.60 16.38
CA GLU A 426 11.75 17.21 15.92
C GLU A 426 13.16 16.89 15.41
N GLY A 427 13.71 15.76 15.88
CA GLY A 427 15.07 15.31 15.60
C GLY A 427 16.17 16.10 16.34
N LEU A 428 15.91 17.35 16.75
CA LEU A 428 16.90 18.20 17.42
C LEU A 428 17.31 17.55 18.75
N TYR A 429 18.59 17.14 18.85
CA TYR A 429 19.13 16.39 19.99
C TYR A 429 18.29 15.16 20.41
N GLY A 430 17.62 14.52 19.45
CA GLY A 430 16.80 13.33 19.64
C GLY A 430 15.36 13.60 20.09
N GLY A 431 14.86 14.82 19.92
CA GLY A 431 13.43 15.14 20.02
C GLY A 431 12.59 14.24 19.09
N HIS A 432 11.44 13.77 19.57
CA HIS A 432 10.61 12.80 18.83
C HIS A 432 9.11 12.92 19.16
N SER A 433 8.65 14.16 19.43
CA SER A 433 7.25 14.43 19.73
C SER A 433 6.37 14.19 18.51
N VAL A 434 6.83 14.60 17.33
CA VAL A 434 6.01 14.58 16.12
C VAL A 434 5.90 13.17 15.58
N ASP A 435 7.03 12.51 15.31
CA ASP A 435 7.02 11.19 14.70
C ASP A 435 6.26 10.16 15.54
N LYS A 436 6.34 10.25 16.87
CA LYS A 436 5.74 9.24 17.76
C LYS A 436 4.35 9.57 18.27
N HIS A 437 3.94 10.84 18.29
CA HIS A 437 2.78 11.27 19.05
C HIS A 437 1.83 12.20 18.28
N VAL A 438 1.94 12.29 16.95
CA VAL A 438 1.01 13.10 16.14
C VAL A 438 0.33 12.26 15.05
N GLY A 439 -0.99 12.38 14.97
CA GLY A 439 -1.83 11.81 13.90
C GLY A 439 -1.92 10.28 13.85
N LYS A 440 -1.60 9.54 14.93
CA LYS A 440 -1.63 8.06 14.90
C LYS A 440 -3.04 7.51 15.10
N THR A 441 -3.36 6.42 14.39
CA THR A 441 -4.60 5.66 14.64
C THR A 441 -4.45 4.76 15.85
N ASP A 442 -5.57 4.29 16.41
CA ASP A 442 -5.58 3.32 17.50
C ASP A 442 -4.80 2.05 17.12
N GLU A 443 -4.91 1.56 15.88
CA GLU A 443 -4.16 0.40 15.39
C GLU A 443 -2.64 0.64 15.38
N GLN A 444 -2.20 1.86 15.02
CA GLN A 444 -0.79 2.24 15.06
C GLN A 444 -0.27 2.39 16.49
N LEU A 445 -1.09 2.88 17.41
CA LEU A 445 -0.77 2.93 18.84
C LEU A 445 -0.64 1.51 19.42
N ALA A 446 -1.55 0.60 19.07
CA ALA A 446 -1.47 -0.81 19.44
C ALA A 446 -0.21 -1.49 18.83
N GLN A 447 0.11 -1.21 17.57
CA GLN A 447 1.34 -1.67 16.92
C GLN A 447 2.60 -1.18 17.67
N ARG A 448 2.62 0.08 18.13
CA ARG A 448 3.70 0.59 18.97
C ARG A 448 3.84 -0.17 20.28
N LEU A 449 2.73 -0.51 20.92
CA LEU A 449 2.75 -1.34 22.14
C LEU A 449 3.28 -2.75 21.86
N ARG A 450 3.01 -3.34 20.69
CA ARG A 450 3.58 -4.62 20.25
C ARG A 450 5.09 -4.53 20.05
N ASP A 451 5.54 -3.53 19.30
CA ASP A 451 6.90 -3.49 18.77
C ASP A 451 7.88 -2.82 19.71
N GLN A 452 7.46 -1.79 20.45
CA GLN A 452 8.32 -1.08 21.38
C GLN A 452 8.37 -1.73 22.78
N GLN A 453 7.78 -2.92 22.95
CA GLN A 453 7.73 -3.58 24.25
C GLN A 453 9.12 -3.92 24.79
N LEU A 454 9.34 -3.59 26.06
CA LEU A 454 10.52 -3.89 26.85
C LEU A 454 10.06 -4.47 28.19
N VAL A 455 10.35 -5.75 28.40
CA VAL A 455 10.10 -6.45 29.67
C VAL A 455 11.25 -6.13 30.61
N ARG A 456 10.94 -5.51 31.75
CA ARG A 456 11.91 -5.19 32.80
C ARG A 456 12.13 -6.39 33.74
N PRO A 457 13.23 -6.41 34.51
CA PRO A 457 13.50 -7.49 35.46
C PRO A 457 12.42 -7.71 36.53
N ASP A 458 11.64 -6.67 36.84
CA ASP A 458 10.51 -6.72 37.77
C ASP A 458 9.20 -7.25 37.13
N GLY A 459 9.25 -7.68 35.86
CA GLY A 459 8.10 -8.17 35.10
C GLY A 459 7.24 -7.07 34.47
N SER A 460 7.52 -5.79 34.74
CA SER A 460 6.77 -4.69 34.12
C SER A 460 7.12 -4.53 32.64
N VAL A 461 6.13 -4.22 31.81
CA VAL A 461 6.29 -4.02 30.36
C VAL A 461 6.14 -2.55 30.01
N ARG A 462 7.14 -1.98 29.34
CA ARG A 462 7.11 -0.61 28.82
C ARG A 462 7.05 -0.62 27.29
N PRO A 463 6.41 0.37 26.62
CA PRO A 463 5.61 1.43 27.23
C PRO A 463 4.29 0.90 27.82
N GLU A 464 3.80 1.60 28.86
CA GLU A 464 2.52 1.31 29.57
C GLU A 464 1.31 1.86 28.81
N ALA A 465 1.53 2.80 27.89
CA ALA A 465 0.53 3.32 26.99
C ALA A 465 1.22 3.92 25.76
N ALA A 466 0.50 4.00 24.65
CA ALA A 466 0.87 4.77 23.47
C ALA A 466 -0.24 5.79 23.21
N SER A 467 0.13 7.03 22.91
CA SER A 467 -0.83 8.12 22.72
C SER A 467 -0.42 9.03 21.57
N SER A 468 -1.40 9.71 21.01
CA SER A 468 -1.22 10.65 19.92
C SER A 468 -2.17 11.85 20.03
N PHE A 469 -1.62 13.04 19.80
CA PHE A 469 -2.39 14.22 19.44
C PHE A 469 -3.10 13.99 18.11
N THR A 470 -4.19 14.73 17.89
CA THR A 470 -4.97 14.66 16.66
C THR A 470 -4.17 15.13 15.44
N ASN A 471 -3.44 16.24 15.57
CA ASN A 471 -2.67 16.87 14.49
C ASN A 471 -1.57 17.79 15.06
N MET A 472 -0.73 18.34 14.17
CA MET A 472 0.41 19.17 14.54
C MET A 472 0.00 20.46 15.28
N ALA A 473 -1.10 21.08 14.88
CA ALA A 473 -1.62 22.29 15.53
C ALA A 473 -2.00 22.02 17.00
N SER A 474 -2.68 20.91 17.26
CA SER A 474 -3.04 20.49 18.62
C SER A 474 -1.79 20.18 19.44
N ALA A 475 -0.85 19.43 18.87
CA ALA A 475 0.41 19.08 19.53
C ALA A 475 1.21 20.34 19.93
N GLN A 476 1.34 21.30 19.02
CA GLN A 476 2.01 22.58 19.26
C GLN A 476 1.32 23.34 20.40
N ARG A 477 0.01 23.56 20.28
CA ARG A 477 -0.78 24.33 21.25
C ARG A 477 -0.67 23.73 22.65
N PHE A 478 -0.97 22.44 22.79
CA PHE A 478 -1.01 21.78 24.08
C PHE A 478 0.38 21.66 24.73
N THR A 479 1.43 21.52 23.91
CA THR A 479 2.81 21.56 24.41
C THR A 479 3.15 22.95 24.93
N GLN A 480 2.87 24.00 24.15
CA GLN A 480 3.16 25.38 24.54
C GLN A 480 2.35 25.79 25.78
N ASP A 481 1.05 25.47 25.84
CA ASP A 481 0.20 25.70 27.02
C ASP A 481 0.73 24.98 28.28
N THR A 482 1.38 23.81 28.12
CA THR A 482 2.00 23.08 29.24
C THR A 482 3.26 23.78 29.75
N LEU A 483 4.04 24.40 28.86
CA LEU A 483 5.21 25.22 29.21
C LEU A 483 4.81 26.57 29.80
N ASP A 484 3.68 27.14 29.34
CA ASP A 484 3.19 28.44 29.78
C ASP A 484 2.38 28.39 31.09
N ASP A 485 2.11 27.19 31.60
CA ASP A 485 1.55 27.04 32.94
C ASP A 485 2.51 27.59 34.00
N ILE A 486 2.02 28.50 34.85
CA ILE A 486 2.84 29.23 35.83
C ILE A 486 3.61 28.28 36.76
N ASP A 487 2.98 27.19 37.19
CA ASP A 487 3.63 26.23 38.08
C ASP A 487 4.72 25.45 37.35
N ASN A 488 4.47 25.06 36.09
CA ASN A 488 5.47 24.41 35.24
C ASN A 488 6.63 25.33 34.87
N ALA A 489 6.35 26.59 34.51
CA ALA A 489 7.39 27.60 34.26
C ALA A 489 8.30 27.76 35.49
N GLY A 490 7.72 27.86 36.69
CA GLY A 490 8.50 27.90 37.93
C GLY A 490 9.29 26.61 38.21
N LYS A 491 8.81 25.43 37.79
CA LYS A 491 9.58 24.17 37.88
C LYS A 491 10.78 24.19 36.93
N ILE A 492 10.61 24.70 35.72
CA ILE A 492 11.68 24.85 34.72
C ILE A 492 12.75 25.79 35.26
N GLU A 493 12.37 26.99 35.71
CA GLU A 493 13.30 27.98 36.27
C GLU A 493 14.15 27.37 37.41
N ARG A 494 13.50 26.74 38.40
CA ARG A 494 14.20 26.07 39.51
C ARG A 494 15.11 24.93 39.04
N TRP A 495 14.73 24.22 37.99
CA TRP A 495 15.53 23.12 37.44
C TRP A 495 16.76 23.65 36.73
N LEU A 496 16.64 24.70 35.93
CA LEU A 496 17.75 25.38 35.26
C LEU A 496 18.72 26.01 36.28
N ASP A 497 18.20 26.72 37.28
CA ASP A 497 18.97 27.29 38.39
C ASP A 497 19.89 26.27 39.07
N ARG A 498 19.37 25.05 39.32
CA ARG A 498 20.17 23.98 39.93
C ARG A 498 21.27 23.47 39.01
N LEU A 499 21.00 23.39 37.71
CA LEU A 499 21.97 22.91 36.71
C LEU A 499 23.09 23.93 36.46
N GLU A 500 22.77 25.23 36.52
CA GLU A 500 23.78 26.30 36.40
C GLU A 500 24.69 26.38 37.63
N ARG A 501 24.14 26.22 38.84
CA ARG A 501 24.90 26.31 40.11
C ARG A 501 25.77 25.08 40.40
N ALA A 502 25.48 23.93 39.79
CA ALA A 502 26.24 22.70 39.94
C ALA A 502 26.58 22.12 38.55
N PRO A 503 27.67 22.60 37.89
CA PRO A 503 28.00 22.28 36.51
C PRO A 503 28.45 20.82 36.25
N THR A 504 28.14 19.87 37.15
CA THR A 504 28.05 18.45 36.78
C THR A 504 26.85 18.16 35.86
N ALA A 505 26.19 19.21 35.35
CA ALA A 505 25.12 19.22 34.36
C ALA A 505 25.37 18.18 33.26
N ASN A 506 24.81 17.00 33.48
CA ASN A 506 24.70 16.01 32.45
C ASN A 506 23.71 16.57 31.44
N GLU A 507 24.11 16.74 30.18
CA GLU A 507 23.21 17.10 29.07
C GLU A 507 22.13 16.03 28.78
N ARG A 508 22.01 15.03 29.66
CA ARG A 508 20.95 14.04 29.74
C ARG A 508 19.97 14.30 30.90
N SER A 509 20.18 15.35 31.69
CA SER A 509 19.22 15.79 32.71
C SER A 509 17.88 16.04 32.03
N THR A 510 16.82 15.48 32.59
CA THR A 510 15.46 15.63 32.07
C THR A 510 14.54 16.19 33.15
N LEU A 511 13.53 16.92 32.71
CA LEU A 511 12.44 17.41 33.54
C LEU A 511 11.13 16.98 32.90
N THR A 512 10.24 16.39 33.70
CA THR A 512 8.91 16.00 33.26
C THR A 512 7.89 16.99 33.80
N LEU A 513 7.02 17.46 32.91
CA LEU A 513 5.98 18.43 33.17
C LEU A 513 4.65 17.82 32.76
N ASP A 514 3.63 18.04 33.57
CA ASP A 514 2.29 17.54 33.35
C ASP A 514 1.32 18.71 33.43
N LYS A 515 0.30 18.70 32.57
CA LYS A 515 -0.82 19.64 32.64
C LYS A 515 -2.13 18.94 32.27
N PRO A 516 -3.17 19.02 33.12
CA PRO A 516 -4.52 18.62 32.74
C PRO A 516 -5.22 19.73 31.94
N PHE A 517 -6.12 19.31 31.06
CA PHE A 517 -6.97 20.16 30.22
C PHE A 517 -8.42 19.70 30.35
N THR A 518 -9.36 20.62 30.13
CA THR A 518 -10.79 20.30 30.13
C THR A 518 -11.25 19.69 28.80
N GLU A 519 -10.58 20.03 27.70
CA GLU A 519 -10.84 19.50 26.36
C GLU A 519 -10.04 18.22 26.10
N VAL A 520 -10.42 17.49 25.04
CA VAL A 520 -9.69 16.30 24.60
C VAL A 520 -8.36 16.71 23.98
N THR A 521 -7.27 16.21 24.53
CA THR A 521 -5.90 16.46 24.05
C THR A 521 -5.45 15.48 22.99
N GLY A 522 -6.04 14.29 22.94
CA GLY A 522 -5.69 13.24 22.01
C GLY A 522 -6.34 11.91 22.36
N ARG A 523 -5.73 10.82 21.88
CA ARG A 523 -6.18 9.45 22.15
C ARG A 523 -5.04 8.60 22.68
N THR A 524 -5.36 7.61 23.51
CA THR A 524 -4.39 6.65 24.03
C THR A 524 -4.90 5.22 24.02
N VAL A 525 -4.02 4.28 23.64
CA VAL A 525 -4.18 2.85 23.89
C VAL A 525 -3.29 2.49 25.08
N THR A 526 -3.88 1.92 26.13
CA THR A 526 -3.14 1.47 27.31
C THR A 526 -2.62 0.05 27.11
N ARG A 527 -1.57 -0.32 27.85
CA ARG A 527 -1.05 -1.70 27.89
C ARG A 527 -2.13 -2.70 28.28
N GLY A 528 -2.97 -2.38 29.27
CA GLY A 528 -4.08 -3.26 29.67
C GLY A 528 -5.10 -3.50 28.55
N SER A 529 -5.45 -2.45 27.78
CA SER A 529 -6.32 -2.60 26.59
C SER A 529 -5.66 -3.49 25.54
N TYR A 530 -4.37 -3.25 25.25
CA TYR A 530 -3.61 -4.07 24.31
C TYR A 530 -3.45 -5.53 24.76
N ASP A 531 -3.21 -5.79 26.03
CA ASP A 531 -3.02 -7.16 26.53
C ASP A 531 -4.33 -7.97 26.45
N ASN A 532 -5.49 -7.30 26.49
CA ASN A 532 -6.81 -7.91 26.30
C ASN A 532 -7.17 -8.14 24.82
N ASP A 533 -6.97 -7.12 23.98
CA ASP A 533 -7.53 -7.07 22.62
C ASP A 533 -6.46 -7.13 21.50
N GLY A 534 -5.17 -7.15 21.86
CA GLY A 534 -4.04 -7.14 20.95
C GLY A 534 -4.07 -5.93 19.99
N LEU A 535 -3.88 -6.20 18.71
CA LEU A 535 -3.92 -5.17 17.65
C LEU A 535 -5.31 -4.59 17.39
N ALA A 536 -6.38 -5.18 17.97
CA ALA A 536 -7.73 -4.65 17.87
C ALA A 536 -8.07 -3.65 18.98
N ALA A 537 -7.16 -3.43 19.94
CA ALA A 537 -7.33 -2.52 21.05
C ALA A 537 -7.74 -1.11 20.60
N LYS A 538 -8.76 -0.56 21.26
CA LYS A 538 -9.29 0.76 20.95
C LYS A 538 -8.77 1.81 21.91
N GLY A 539 -8.54 3.01 21.36
CA GLY A 539 -8.09 4.16 22.10
C GLY A 539 -9.22 4.79 22.90
N ALA A 540 -8.85 5.45 23.99
CA ALA A 540 -9.73 6.34 24.74
C ALA A 540 -9.25 7.78 24.62
N ASP A 541 -10.18 8.73 24.70
CA ASP A 541 -9.85 10.15 24.72
C ASP A 541 -9.05 10.49 25.98
N THR A 542 -8.07 11.38 25.83
CA THR A 542 -7.20 11.85 26.90
C THR A 542 -7.41 13.33 27.16
N HIS A 543 -7.13 13.75 28.39
CA HIS A 543 -7.30 15.13 28.84
C HIS A 543 -6.03 15.71 29.49
N GLY A 544 -4.95 14.94 29.58
CA GLY A 544 -3.65 15.40 30.06
C GLY A 544 -2.63 15.53 28.94
N VAL A 545 -1.54 16.24 29.24
CA VAL A 545 -0.33 16.31 28.41
C VAL A 545 0.88 16.15 29.31
N ASN A 546 1.82 15.31 28.88
CA ASN A 546 3.12 15.15 29.48
C ASN A 546 4.19 15.67 28.52
N VAL A 547 5.02 16.61 28.99
CA VAL A 547 6.16 17.17 28.26
C VAL A 547 7.43 16.79 29.00
N VAL A 548 8.35 16.13 28.30
CA VAL A 548 9.69 15.82 28.81
C VAL A 548 10.69 16.77 28.16
N LEU A 549 11.33 17.59 28.97
CA LEU A 549 12.43 18.45 28.57
C LEU A 549 13.77 17.76 28.79
N ARG A 550 14.76 18.06 27.95
CA ARG A 550 16.16 17.66 28.14
C ARG A 550 17.07 18.88 28.09
N TYR A 551 17.90 19.03 29.12
CA TYR A 551 18.83 20.16 29.22
C TYR A 551 19.88 20.10 28.11
N LYS A 552 20.08 21.23 27.43
CA LYS A 552 21.10 21.41 26.40
C LYS A 552 21.72 22.79 26.50
N ARG A 553 23.01 22.81 26.83
CA ARG A 553 23.77 24.04 26.96
C ARG A 553 23.95 24.70 25.59
N GLY A 554 23.83 26.02 25.54
CA GLY A 554 24.03 26.80 24.32
C GLY A 554 22.76 26.98 23.47
N LEU A 555 21.63 26.49 23.93
CA LEU A 555 20.31 26.83 23.40
C LEU A 555 19.67 27.95 24.21
N GLU A 556 18.76 28.68 23.59
CA GLU A 556 17.89 29.65 24.25
C GLU A 556 16.43 29.35 23.88
N PRO A 557 15.62 28.84 24.82
CA PRO A 557 15.98 28.43 26.19
C PRO A 557 16.93 27.21 26.21
N PRO A 558 17.66 26.93 27.32
CA PRO A 558 18.73 25.91 27.36
C PRO A 558 18.20 24.47 27.51
N PHE A 559 17.17 24.11 26.75
CA PHE A 559 16.60 22.76 26.73
C PHE A 559 15.82 22.50 25.43
N ILE A 560 15.70 21.24 25.06
CA ILE A 560 14.79 20.79 24.00
C ILE A 560 13.57 20.08 24.58
N VAL A 561 12.45 20.12 23.86
CA VAL A 561 11.34 19.18 24.08
C VAL A 561 11.77 17.82 23.52
N LEU A 562 12.09 16.89 24.42
CA LEU A 562 12.50 15.53 24.04
C LEU A 562 11.32 14.73 23.51
N THR A 563 10.21 14.83 24.21
CA THR A 563 8.92 14.28 23.76
C THR A 563 7.79 15.06 24.42
N SER A 564 6.67 15.15 23.72
CA SER A 564 5.39 15.66 24.22
C SER A 564 4.32 14.67 23.77
N MET A 565 3.43 14.29 24.69
CA MET A 565 2.42 13.29 24.40
C MET A 565 1.16 13.50 25.26
N PRO A 566 -0.03 13.16 24.74
CA PRO A 566 -1.23 13.11 25.56
C PRO A 566 -1.15 12.03 26.65
N THR A 567 -1.79 12.27 27.78
CA THR A 567 -1.85 11.34 28.92
C THR A 567 -3.27 11.20 29.46
N ALA A 568 -3.58 9.98 29.92
CA ALA A 568 -4.86 9.63 30.51
C ALA A 568 -5.13 10.34 31.84
#